data_AF-A0A0Q6R8S7-F1
#
_entry.id   AF-A0A0Q6R8S7-F1
#
_cell.length_a   1.000
_cell.length_b   1.000
_cell.length_c   1.000
_cell.angle_alpha   90.00
_cell.angle_beta   90.00
_cell.angle_gamma   90.00
#
_symmetry.space_group_name_H-M   'P 1'
#
loop_
_entity.id
_entity.type
_entity.pdbx_description
1 polymer ?
#
loop_
_entity_poly.entity_id
_entity_poly.type
_entity_poly.pdbx_seq_one_letter_code
_entity_poly.pdbx_strand_id
1 'polypeptide(L)' 'MTVACKKAAQSGPVIITDRGRPSHVLMTYDDFNRLSGKSRSLVEALSMPGLSEIDFSPERVEIYSRTVDLS' A
#
# COMPACT_ATOMS: atom_id res chain seq x y z
N MET A 1 -7.69 28.80 4.13
CA MET A 1 -8.57 27.66 3.80
C MET A 1 -10.03 28.10 3.89
N THR A 2 -10.80 28.08 2.81
CA THR A 2 -12.21 28.55 2.82
C THR A 2 -13.19 27.41 3.13
N VAL A 3 -14.42 27.76 3.54
CA VAL A 3 -15.51 26.79 3.75
C VAL A 3 -15.83 26.02 2.47
N ALA A 4 -15.76 26.69 1.31
CA ALA A 4 -15.97 26.06 0.00
C ALA A 4 -14.91 24.98 -0.28
N CYS A 5 -13.63 25.22 0.02
CA CYS A 5 -12.58 24.20 -0.12
C CYS A 5 -12.84 22.99 0.77
N LYS A 6 -13.26 23.19 2.02
CA LYS A 6 -13.60 22.08 2.92
C LYS A 6 -14.78 21.26 2.41
N LYS A 7 -15.81 21.91 1.84
CA LYS A 7 -16.95 21.22 1.21
C LYS A 7 -16.53 20.45 -0.04
N ALA A 8 -15.73 21.06 -0.92
CA ALA A 8 -15.22 20.38 -2.11
C ALA A 8 -14.36 19.15 -1.75
N ALA A 9 -13.59 19.23 -0.66
CA ALA A 9 -12.79 18.13 -0.14
C ALA A 9 -13.62 16.92 0.33
N GLN A 10 -14.94 17.07 0.55
CA GLN A 10 -15.83 15.94 0.83
C GLN A 10 -16.14 15.11 -0.41
N SER A 11 -16.00 15.69 -1.61
CA SER A 11 -16.21 15.00 -2.88
C SER A 11 -14.92 14.41 -3.46
N GLY A 12 -13.76 14.83 -2.96
CA GLY A 12 -12.46 14.31 -3.36
C GLY A 12 -11.31 15.30 -3.06
N PRO A 13 -10.05 14.89 -3.28
CA PRO A 13 -8.89 15.73 -2.97
C PRO A 13 -8.87 17.03 -3.76
N VAL A 14 -8.63 18.15 -3.08
CA VAL A 14 -8.48 19.47 -3.70
C VAL A 14 -6.99 19.83 -3.73
N ILE A 15 -6.46 20.08 -4.93
CA ILE A 15 -5.08 20.53 -5.11
C ILE A 15 -5.01 22.05 -4.92
N ILE A 16 -4.17 22.48 -3.99
CA ILE A 16 -3.85 23.88 -3.75
C ILE A 16 -2.56 24.17 -4.50
N THR A 17 -2.59 25.20 -5.34
CA THR A 17 -1.42 25.64 -6.11
C THR A 17 -0.84 26.93 -5.53
N ASP A 18 0.47 27.07 -5.64
CA ASP A 18 1.20 28.33 -5.44
C ASP A 18 1.96 28.66 -6.72
N ARG A 19 1.77 29.87 -7.26
CA ARG A 19 2.36 30.33 -8.54
C ARG A 19 2.23 29.31 -9.68
N GLY A 20 1.06 28.69 -9.81
CA GLY A 20 0.75 27.70 -10.85
C GLY A 20 1.34 26.31 -10.63
N ARG A 21 2.00 26.06 -9.50
CA ARG A 21 2.54 24.73 -9.14
C ARG A 21 1.76 24.14 -7.97
N PRO A 22 1.38 22.85 -8.01
CA PRO A 22 0.83 22.16 -6.84
C PRO A 22 1.76 22.32 -5.63
N SER A 23 1.20 22.74 -4.50
CA SER A 23 1.96 22.92 -3.26
C SER A 23 1.39 22.11 -2.10
N HIS A 24 0.06 21.97 -2.03
CA HIS A 24 -0.62 21.22 -0.97
C HIS A 24 -1.84 20.49 -1.53
N VAL A 25 -2.33 19.51 -0.79
CA VAL A 25 -3.60 18.82 -1.06
C VAL A 25 -4.46 18.87 0.20
N LEU A 26 -5.74 19.23 0.03
CA LEU A 26 -6.75 19.12 1.07
C LEU A 26 -7.64 17.90 0.79
N MET A 27 -7.85 17.06 1.79
CA MET A 27 -8.76 15.92 1.75
C MET A 27 -9.37 15.68 3.14
N THR A 28 -10.36 14.80 3.22
CA THR A 28 -10.86 14.33 4.51
C THR A 28 -9.76 13.59 5.28
N TYR A 29 -9.89 13.54 6.61
CA TYR A 29 -8.95 12.76 7.41
C TYR A 29 -9.05 11.26 7.12
N ASP A 30 -10.25 10.76 6.82
CA ASP A 30 -10.46 9.34 6.47
C ASP A 30 -9.75 8.98 5.16
N ASP A 31 -9.83 9.84 4.14
CA ASP A 31 -9.07 9.66 2.89
C ASP A 31 -7.57 9.73 3.14
N PHE A 32 -7.11 10.69 3.95
CA PHE A 32 -5.71 10.77 4.34
C PHE A 32 -5.27 9.49 5.05
N ASN A 33 -6.04 8.99 6.01
CA ASN A 33 -5.71 7.78 6.76
C ASN A 33 -5.73 6.52 5.88
N ARG A 34 -6.66 6.43 4.92
CA ARG A 34 -6.70 5.35 3.93
C ARG A 34 -5.49 5.36 3.01
N LEU A 35 -5.07 6.53 2.54
CA LEU A 35 -3.93 6.70 1.62
C LEU A 35 -2.58 6.66 2.32
N SER A 36 -2.53 7.14 3.56
CA SER A 36 -1.32 7.21 4.39
C SER A 36 -1.17 5.99 5.30
N GLY A 37 -2.15 5.09 5.30
CA GLY A 37 -2.11 3.84 6.03
C GLY A 37 -0.82 3.10 5.69
N LYS A 38 -0.15 2.57 6.72
CA LYS A 38 1.06 1.76 6.56
C LYS A 38 0.78 0.69 5.49
N SER A 39 1.63 0.62 4.47
CA SER A 39 1.78 -0.61 3.70
C SER A 39 1.89 -1.74 4.72
N ARG A 40 1.03 -2.77 4.63
CA ARG A 40 1.16 -3.95 5.50
C ARG A 40 2.64 -4.31 5.52
N SER A 41 3.22 -4.41 6.71
CA SER A 41 4.61 -4.83 6.78
C SER A 41 4.73 -6.16 6.04
N LEU A 42 5.88 -6.44 5.40
CA LEU A 42 6.05 -7.72 4.72
C LEU A 42 5.74 -8.89 5.67
N VAL A 43 6.08 -8.72 6.95
CA VAL A 43 5.70 -9.63 8.03
C VAL A 43 4.18 -9.78 8.14
N GLU A 44 3.41 -8.71 8.32
CA GLU A 44 1.93 -8.78 8.39
C GLU A 44 1.29 -9.34 7.11
N ALA A 45 1.86 -9.04 5.94
CA ALA A 45 1.35 -9.51 4.66
C ALA A 45 1.55 -11.02 4.46
N LEU A 46 2.66 -11.57 4.97
CA LEU A 46 3.02 -12.98 4.86
C LEU A 46 2.69 -13.80 6.12
N SER A 47 2.28 -13.15 7.21
CA SER A 47 1.91 -13.86 8.44
C SER A 47 0.59 -14.58 8.26
N MET A 48 0.61 -15.89 8.48
CA MET A 48 -0.59 -16.71 8.65
C MET A 48 -0.56 -17.30 10.07
N PRO A 49 -1.37 -16.75 11.00
CA PRO A 49 -1.47 -17.29 12.35
C PRO A 49 -1.85 -18.78 12.32
N GLY A 50 -1.22 -19.59 13.16
CA GLY A 50 -1.46 -21.04 13.22
C GLY A 50 -0.57 -21.90 12.33
N LEU A 51 0.34 -21.30 11.54
CA LEU A 51 1.35 -22.04 10.77
C LEU A 51 2.26 -22.93 11.64
N SER A 52 2.53 -22.52 12.88
CA SER A 52 3.36 -23.27 13.84
C SER A 52 2.74 -24.60 14.27
N GLU A 53 1.42 -24.75 14.14
CA GLU A 53 0.69 -25.94 14.57
C GLU A 53 0.57 -26.99 13.44
N ILE A 54 1.02 -26.65 12.23
CA ILE A 54 1.00 -27.57 11.09
C ILE A 54 2.18 -28.53 11.23
N ASP A 55 1.90 -29.83 11.30
CA ASP A 55 2.91 -30.89 11.18
C ASP A 55 3.43 -30.95 9.74
N PHE A 56 4.36 -30.05 9.42
CA PHE A 56 4.91 -29.88 8.09
C PHE A 56 6.24 -30.63 7.95
N SER A 57 6.19 -31.81 7.34
CA SER A 57 7.34 -32.65 7.03
C SER A 57 7.47 -32.85 5.52
N PRO A 58 7.92 -31.83 4.76
CA PRO A 58 8.09 -31.95 3.32
C PRO A 58 9.24 -32.90 2.99
N GLU A 59 9.08 -33.72 1.94
CA GLU A 59 10.18 -34.51 1.41
C GLU A 59 11.26 -33.60 0.80
N ARG A 60 12.52 -34.01 0.92
CA ARG A 60 13.65 -33.29 0.33
C ARG A 60 13.56 -33.38 -1.19
N VAL A 61 13.36 -32.24 -1.85
CA VAL A 61 13.38 -32.14 -3.31
C VAL A 61 14.79 -31.81 -3.79
N GLU A 62 15.31 -32.59 -4.73
CA GLU A 62 16.49 -32.27 -5.53
C GLU A 62 16.09 -31.23 -6.60
N ILE A 63 16.56 -30.00 -6.47
CA ILE A 63 16.26 -28.91 -7.40
C ILE A 63 17.42 -28.76 -8.39
N TYR A 64 17.12 -28.91 -9.68
CA TYR A 64 18.07 -28.71 -10.76
C TYR A 64 17.90 -27.33 -11.40
N SER A 65 19.01 -26.62 -11.62
CA SER A 65 18.99 -25.37 -12.37
C SER A 65 18.66 -25.65 -13.83
N ARG A 66 17.59 -25.04 -14.35
CA ARG A 66 17.34 -25.03 -15.79
C ARG A 66 18.16 -23.93 -16.43
N THR A 67 18.83 -24.25 -17.54
CA THR A 67 19.54 -23.25 -18.36
C THR A 67 18.53 -22.24 -18.90
N VAL A 68 18.81 -20.95 -18.72
CA VAL A 68 17.98 -19.86 -19.27
C VAL A 68 18.24 -19.76 -20.76
N ASP A 69 17.18 -19.79 -21.55
CA ASP A 69 17.25 -19.51 -22.98
C ASP A 69 17.31 -17.99 -23.19
N LEU A 70 18.35 -17.51 -23.86
CA LEU A 70 18.64 -16.08 -24.07
C LEU A 70 18.68 -15.70 -25.55
N SER A 71 18.16 -16.55 -26.44
CA SER A 71 18.07 -16.29 -27.87
C SER A 71 17.05 -15.19 -28.22
#